data_AF-A0A0R2KT65-F1
#
_entry.id   AF-A0A0R2KT65-F1
#
_cell.length_a   1.000
_cell.length_b   1.000
_cell.length_c   1.000
_cell.angle_alpha   90.00
_cell.angle_beta   90.00
_cell.angle_gamma   90.00
#
_symmetry.space_group_name_H-M   'P 1'
#
loop_
_entity.id
_entity.type
_entity.pdbx_description
1 polymer ?
#
loop_
_entity_poly.entity_id
_entity_poly.type
_entity_poly.pdbx_seq_one_letter_code
_entity_poly.pdbx_strand_id
1 'polypeptide(L)' 'MNMLVNKGLLQKKRGLGMFVKQGAREQIVLERRAAFYQDYLVPLLKEAEYLELTQADLIAMLQQEEREQDDV' A
#
# COMPACT_ATOMS: atom_id res chain seq x y z
N MET A 1 -19.36 -11.12 -4.50
CA MET A 1 -18.85 -12.45 -4.08
C MET A 1 -17.70 -13.00 -4.95
N ASN A 2 -17.59 -12.69 -6.25
CA ASN A 2 -16.59 -13.30 -7.16
C ASN A 2 -15.21 -12.61 -7.24
N MET A 3 -15.02 -11.43 -6.64
CA MET A 3 -13.77 -10.67 -6.80
C MET A 3 -12.53 -11.39 -6.25
N LEU A 4 -12.62 -12.06 -5.10
CA LEU A 4 -11.48 -12.77 -4.50
C LEU A 4 -11.11 -14.05 -5.26
N VAL A 5 -12.11 -14.70 -5.87
CA VAL A 5 -11.90 -15.86 -6.75
C VAL A 5 -11.25 -15.41 -8.06
N ASN A 6 -11.75 -14.32 -8.64
CA ASN A 6 -11.21 -13.76 -9.89
C ASN A 6 -9.79 -13.20 -9.73
N LYS A 7 -9.48 -12.64 -8.55
CA LYS A 7 -8.11 -12.20 -8.20
C LYS A 7 -7.16 -13.37 -7.90
N GLY A 8 -7.62 -14.61 -7.98
CA GLY A 8 -6.80 -15.78 -7.70
C GLY A 8 -6.34 -15.88 -6.25
N LEU A 9 -7.04 -15.22 -5.32
CA LEU A 9 -6.69 -15.22 -3.88
C LEU A 9 -7.31 -16.41 -3.15
N LEU A 10 -8.36 -17.01 -3.73
CA LEU A 10 -9.05 -18.19 -3.20
C LEU A 10 -8.91 -19.37 -4.17
N GLN A 11 -8.80 -20.57 -3.61
CA GLN A 11 -8.89 -21.85 -4.31
C GLN A 11 -10.06 -22.67 -3.75
N LYS A 12 -10.74 -23.43 -4.62
CA LYS A 12 -11.83 -24.32 -4.23
C LYS A 12 -11.32 -25.75 -4.09
N LYS A 13 -11.51 -26.38 -2.94
CA LYS A 13 -11.28 -27.83 -2.76
C LYS A 13 -12.63 -28.55 -2.85
N ARG A 14 -12.75 -29.51 -3.78
CA ARG A 14 -14.02 -30.24 -4.03
C ARG A 14 -14.50 -30.92 -2.74
N GLY A 15 -15.76 -30.71 -2.38
CA GLY A 15 -16.38 -31.28 -1.16
C GLY A 15 -15.95 -30.63 0.17
N LEU A 16 -15.03 -29.65 0.17
CA LEU A 16 -14.39 -29.12 1.38
C LEU A 16 -14.53 -27.61 1.56
N GLY A 17 -14.82 -26.85 0.49
CA GLY A 17 -15.07 -25.40 0.55
C GLY A 17 -14.01 -24.54 -0.13
N MET A 18 -13.92 -23.26 0.27
CA MET A 18 -12.94 -22.28 -0.25
C MET A 18 -11.77 -22.10 0.71
N PHE A 19 -10.57 -22.00 0.16
CA PHE A 19 -9.32 -21.86 0.91
C PHE A 19 -8.52 -20.70 0.35
N VAL A 20 -7.78 -19.99 1.21
CA VAL A 20 -6.85 -18.95 0.77
C VAL A 20 -5.68 -19.59 0.03
N LYS A 21 -5.27 -19.01 -1.09
CA LYS A 21 -4.08 -19.44 -1.82
C LYS A 21 -2.80 -18.98 -1.12
N GLN A 22 -1.77 -19.80 -1.18
CA GLN A 22 -0.43 -19.38 -0.79
C GLN A 22 -0.01 -18.18 -1.65
N GLY A 23 0.57 -17.14 -1.05
CA GLY A 23 0.92 -15.90 -1.75
C GLY A 23 -0.20 -14.85 -1.82
N ALA A 24 -1.43 -15.18 -1.36
CA ALA A 24 -2.57 -14.26 -1.46
C ALA A 24 -2.35 -12.96 -0.65
N ARG A 25 -1.69 -13.06 0.51
CA ARG A 25 -1.39 -11.88 1.33
C ARG A 25 -0.40 -10.97 0.61
N GLU A 26 0.67 -11.53 0.08
CA GLU A 26 1.71 -10.81 -0.66
C GLU A 26 1.10 -10.10 -1.87
N GLN A 27 0.23 -10.78 -2.61
CA GLN A 27 -0.46 -10.19 -3.75
C GLN A 27 -1.35 -9.00 -3.33
N ILE A 28 -2.13 -9.12 -2.25
CA ILE A 28 -2.96 -8.02 -1.74
C ILE A 28 -2.09 -6.84 -1.31
N VAL A 29 -0.97 -7.10 -0.64
CA VAL A 29 -0.04 -6.05 -0.19
C VAL A 29 0.55 -5.32 -1.39
N LEU A 30 0.95 -6.03 -2.44
CA LEU A 30 1.47 -5.43 -3.68
C LEU A 30 0.40 -4.57 -4.37
N GLU A 31 -0.82 -5.08 -4.52
CA GLU A 31 -1.95 -4.31 -5.09
C GLU A 31 -2.19 -3.02 -4.30
N ARG A 32 -2.20 -3.11 -2.96
CA ARG A 32 -2.40 -1.94 -2.10
C ARG A 32 -1.24 -0.95 -2.16
N ARG A 33 0.01 -1.41 -2.26
CA ARG A 33 1.18 -0.54 -2.43
C ARG A 33 1.11 0.23 -3.74
N ALA A 34 0.70 -0.43 -4.83
CA ALA A 34 0.52 0.22 -6.12
C ALA A 34 -0.58 1.29 -6.08
N ALA A 35 -1.73 0.98 -5.46
CA ALA A 35 -2.80 1.95 -5.25
C ALA A 35 -2.32 3.12 -4.37
N PHE A 36 -1.63 2.84 -3.26
CA PHE A 36 -1.10 3.87 -2.37
C PHE A 36 -0.17 4.84 -3.10
N TYR A 37 0.72 4.32 -3.94
CA TYR A 37 1.62 5.16 -4.74
C TYR A 37 0.84 6.13 -5.63
N GLN A 38 -0.19 5.64 -6.33
CA GLN A 38 -0.99 6.46 -7.25
C GLN A 38 -1.90 7.45 -6.51
N ASP A 39 -2.54 7.01 -5.44
CA ASP A 39 -3.62 7.76 -4.78
C ASP A 39 -3.07 8.76 -3.75
N TYR A 40 -1.86 8.54 -3.22
CA TYR A 40 -1.28 9.38 -2.16
C TYR A 40 0.08 9.95 -2.55
N LEU A 41 1.00 9.12 -3.05
CA LEU A 41 2.36 9.59 -3.30
C LEU A 41 2.43 10.54 -4.50
N VAL A 42 1.74 10.23 -5.59
CA VAL A 42 1.70 11.11 -6.78
C VAL A 42 1.10 12.49 -6.46
N PRO A 43 -0.07 12.60 -5.80
CA PRO A 43 -0.60 13.90 -5.38
C PRO A 43 0.33 14.65 -4.43
N LEU A 44 0.92 13.95 -3.45
CA LEU A 44 1.86 14.55 -2.49
C LEU A 44 3.06 15.18 -3.20
N LEU A 45 3.70 14.45 -4.11
CA LEU A 45 4.86 14.95 -4.85
C LEU A 45 4.51 16.16 -5.72
N LYS A 46 3.30 16.18 -6.28
CA LYS A 46 2.81 17.31 -7.07
C LYS A 46 2.59 18.56 -6.20
N GLU A 47 2.03 18.39 -5.01
CA GLU A 47 1.90 19.48 -4.04
C GLU A 47 3.27 19.98 -3.56
N ALA A 48 4.19 19.05 -3.31
CA ALA A 48 5.56 19.38 -2.94
C ALA A 48 6.24 20.24 -4.00
N GLU A 49 6.06 19.91 -5.28
CA GLU A 49 6.55 20.71 -6.42
C GLU A 49 5.96 22.13 -6.41
N TYR A 50 4.66 22.30 -6.16
CA TYR A 50 4.03 23.63 -6.05
C TYR A 50 4.55 24.45 -4.86
N LEU A 51 5.03 23.78 -3.81
CA LEU A 51 5.61 24.40 -2.62
C LEU A 51 7.13 24.55 -2.71
N GLU A 52 7.72 24.25 -3.87
CA GLU A 52 9.18 24.27 -4.09
C GLU A 52 9.97 23.37 -3.11
N LEU A 53 9.32 22.31 -2.61
CA LEU A 53 9.94 21.34 -1.72
C LEU A 53 10.74 20.31 -2.53
N THR A 54 11.98 20.10 -2.12
CA THR A 54 12.82 19.05 -2.69
C THR A 54 12.47 17.69 -2.09
N GLN A 55 12.94 16.62 -2.74
CA GLN A 55 12.85 15.28 -2.15
C GLN A 55 13.57 15.19 -0.80
N ALA A 56 14.68 15.94 -0.62
CA ALA A 56 15.40 15.96 0.64
C ALA A 56 14.57 16.60 1.76
N ASP A 57 13.81 17.66 1.46
CA ASP A 57 12.92 18.31 2.41
C ASP A 57 11.80 17.36 2.84
N LEU A 58 11.17 16.65 1.90
CA LEU A 58 10.16 15.64 2.21
C LEU A 58 10.71 14.52 3.11
N ILE A 59 11.93 14.03 2.83
CA ILE A 59 12.57 13.01 3.67
C ILE A 59 12.85 13.57 5.07
N ALA A 60 13.32 14.81 5.18
CA ALA A 60 13.56 15.45 6.48
C ALA A 60 12.27 15.61 7.30
N MET A 61 11.16 16.00 6.66
CA MET A 61 9.85 16.09 7.31
C MET A 61 9.37 14.73 7.84
N LEU A 62 9.53 13.66 7.06
CA LEU A 62 9.18 12.30 7.50
C LEU A 62 10.03 11.85 8.70
N GLN A 63 11.34 12.13 8.67
CA GLN A 63 12.25 11.80 9.77
C GLN A 63 11.96 12.58 11.05
N GLN A 64 11.46 13.81 10.93
CA GLN A 64 11.07 14.62 12.08
C GLN A 64 9.83 14.01 12.76
N GLU A 65 8.80 13.68 11.98
CA GLU A 65 7.56 13.07 12.49
C GLU A 65 7.81 11.73 13.19
N GLU A 66 8.68 10.86 12.63
CA GLU A 66 9.03 9.58 13.27
C GLU A 66 9.66 9.78 14.66
N ARG A 67 10.52 10.80 14.84
CA ARG A 67 11.15 11.09 16.13
C ARG A 67 10.15 11.64 17.15
N GLU A 68 9.21 12.46 16.72
CA GLU A 68 8.16 13.00 17.60
C GLU A 68 7.21 11.90 18.09
N GLN A 69 7.04 10.80 17.32
CA GLN A 69 6.25 9.64 17.74
C GLN A 69 6.99 8.71 18.71
N ASP A 70 8.33 8.67 18.69
CA ASP A 70 9.14 7.86 19.61
C ASP A 70 9.27 8.49 21.03
N ASP A 71 9.01 9.80 21.15
CA ASP A 71 9.06 10.56 22.40
C ASP A 71 7.73 10.57 23.20
N VAL A 72 6.70 9.84 22.73
CA VAL A 72 5.35 9.72 23.35
C VAL A 72 5.06 8.32 23.85
#